data_AF-A0A0U5F3B5-F1
#
_entry.id   AF-A0A0U5F3B5-F1
#
_cell.length_a   1.000
_cell.length_b   1.000
_cell.length_c   1.000
_cell.angle_alpha   90.00
_cell.angle_beta   90.00
_cell.angle_gamma   90.00
#
_symmetry.space_group_name_H-M   'P 1'
#
loop_
_entity.id
_entity.type
_entity.pdbx_description
1 polymer ?
#
loop_
_entity_poly.entity_id
_entity_poly.type
_entity_poly.pdbx_seq_one_letter_code
_entity_poly.pdbx_strand_id
1 'polypeptide(L)'
;MVDLKADLKAHVRAPGWVSEFRSFIMRGNVVDLAVGVIIGAAFTGIVNSLVKDVFNPLIGLLVGGIDFSNLFVTLKGPHEATLEAAQKAGAVTLNLGLFLNAVIQFLIVAMAIFWMVKALTRLHVREDAKPAAPVPPTKTEVLLTEIRDELAARNKEQAAPQG
;
A
#
# COMPACT_ATOMS: atom_id res chain seq x y z
N MET A 1 -35.62 51.27 -3.33
CA MET A 1 -35.49 49.86 -3.80
C MET A 1 -34.20 49.73 -4.63
N VAL A 2 -33.12 50.26 -4.09
CA VAL A 2 -31.75 50.27 -4.60
C VAL A 2 -30.93 49.81 -3.40
N ASP A 3 -29.88 49.00 -3.59
CA ASP A 3 -28.98 48.49 -2.53
C ASP A 3 -29.34 47.17 -1.82
N LEU A 4 -30.10 46.26 -2.45
CA LEU A 4 -30.22 44.87 -1.93
C LEU A 4 -29.43 43.82 -2.75
N LYS A 5 -28.78 44.23 -3.85
CA LYS A 5 -27.93 43.34 -4.67
C LYS A 5 -26.43 43.60 -4.49
N ALA A 6 -26.04 44.66 -3.79
CA ALA A 6 -24.64 45.04 -3.61
C ALA A 6 -23.93 44.23 -2.50
N ASP A 7 -24.66 43.78 -1.48
CA ASP A 7 -24.07 43.07 -0.32
C ASP A 7 -24.03 41.53 -0.47
N LEU A 8 -24.54 40.97 -1.56
CA LEU A 8 -24.49 39.52 -1.82
C LEU A 8 -23.24 39.08 -2.60
N LYS A 9 -22.14 39.84 -2.49
CA LYS A 9 -20.81 39.43 -2.95
C LYS A 9 -19.82 39.46 -1.79
N ALA A 10 -20.24 38.81 -0.69
CA ALA A 10 -19.36 38.48 0.41
C ALA A 10 -18.15 37.72 -0.13
N HIS A 11 -16.98 38.31 0.07
CA HIS A 11 -15.70 37.79 -0.39
C HIS A 11 -15.43 36.46 0.29
N VAL A 12 -15.57 35.35 -0.45
CA VAL A 12 -14.98 34.08 -0.06
C VAL A 12 -13.46 34.24 -0.21
N ARG A 13 -12.82 34.89 0.75
CA ARG A 13 -11.37 34.83 0.92
C ARG A 13 -11.08 33.41 1.37
N ALA A 14 -10.53 32.61 0.46
CA ALA A 14 -9.99 31.31 0.84
C ALA A 14 -9.05 31.54 2.04
N PRO A 15 -9.28 30.89 3.18
CA PRO A 15 -8.49 31.14 4.38
C PRO A 15 -7.03 30.76 4.14
N GLY A 16 -6.09 31.50 4.75
CA GLY A 16 -4.64 31.39 4.47
C GLY A 16 -4.09 29.97 4.54
N TRP A 17 -4.63 29.13 5.44
CA TRP A 17 -4.25 27.73 5.56
C TRP A 17 -4.52 26.89 4.28
N VAL A 18 -5.44 27.30 3.41
CA VAL A 18 -5.72 26.60 2.14
C VAL A 18 -4.56 26.77 1.15
N SER A 19 -3.92 27.94 1.12
CA SER A 19 -2.74 28.16 0.26
C SER A 19 -1.52 27.41 0.80
N GLU A 20 -1.37 27.36 2.12
CA GLU A 20 -0.33 26.59 2.81
C GLU A 20 -0.53 25.08 2.61
N PHE A 21 -1.76 24.59 2.72
CA PHE A 21 -2.12 23.20 2.48
C PHE A 21 -1.93 22.80 1.01
N ARG A 22 -2.32 23.66 0.07
CA ARG A 22 -2.02 23.47 -1.36
C ARG A 22 -0.52 23.39 -1.59
N SER A 23 0.27 24.27 -0.97
CA SER A 23 1.73 24.26 -1.08
C SER A 23 2.35 23.01 -0.43
N PHE A 24 1.75 22.50 0.65
CA PHE A 24 2.15 21.26 1.32
C PHE A 24 1.97 20.05 0.41
N ILE A 25 0.79 19.91 -0.23
CA ILE A 25 0.46 18.79 -1.11
C ILE A 25 1.24 18.89 -2.42
N MET A 26 1.41 20.08 -2.98
CA MET A 26 2.17 20.27 -4.24
C MET A 26 3.66 19.90 -4.13
N ARG A 27 4.17 19.56 -2.94
CA ARG A 27 5.45 18.85 -2.82
C ARG A 27 5.30 17.47 -3.45
N GLY A 28 5.83 17.30 -4.67
CA GLY A 28 5.62 16.10 -5.50
C GLY A 28 5.77 14.76 -4.77
N ASN A 29 6.72 14.64 -3.84
CA ASN A 29 6.92 13.44 -3.02
C ASN A 29 5.69 13.02 -2.17
N VAL A 30 4.82 13.96 -1.78
CA VAL A 30 3.61 13.67 -0.96
C VAL A 30 2.45 13.18 -1.84
N VAL A 31 2.28 13.75 -3.03
CA VAL A 31 1.20 13.36 -3.96
C VAL A 31 1.44 11.95 -4.48
N ASP A 32 2.66 11.63 -4.89
CA ASP A 32 2.99 10.30 -5.42
C ASP A 32 2.83 9.23 -4.34
N LEU A 33 3.24 9.53 -3.11
CA LEU A 33 3.04 8.64 -1.96
C LEU A 33 1.54 8.46 -1.64
N ALA A 34 0.76 9.53 -1.65
CA ALA A 34 -0.67 9.47 -1.38
C ALA A 34 -1.42 8.64 -2.42
N VAL A 35 -1.10 8.83 -3.71
CA VAL A 35 -1.67 8.04 -4.81
C VAL A 35 -1.30 6.57 -4.67
N GLY A 36 -0.04 6.25 -4.36
CA GLY A 36 0.41 4.88 -4.13
C GLY A 36 -0.34 4.17 -3.00
N VAL A 37 -0.56 4.85 -1.87
CA VAL A 37 -1.31 4.30 -0.73
C VAL A 37 -2.79 4.07 -1.08
N ILE A 38 -3.44 5.04 -1.73
CA ILE A 38 -4.87 4.93 -2.10
C ILE A 38 -5.08 3.79 -3.10
N ILE A 39 -4.25 3.71 -4.13
CA ILE A 39 -4.32 2.63 -5.13
C ILE A 39 -4.02 1.29 -4.47
N GLY A 40 -3.01 1.20 -3.59
CA GLY A 40 -2.67 -0.01 -2.86
C GLY A 40 -3.83 -0.52 -1.98
N ALA A 41 -4.52 0.39 -1.28
CA ALA A 41 -5.68 0.05 -0.46
C ALA A 41 -6.86 -0.45 -1.31
N ALA A 42 -7.19 0.26 -2.40
CA ALA A 42 -8.26 -0.13 -3.32
C ALA A 42 -7.97 -1.48 -3.98
N PHE A 43 -6.72 -1.70 -4.42
CA PHE A 43 -6.29 -2.96 -5.04
C PHE A 43 -6.37 -4.13 -4.06
N THR A 44 -5.94 -3.93 -2.80
CA THR A 44 -6.10 -4.94 -1.74
C THR A 44 -7.56 -5.32 -1.55
N GLY A 45 -8.49 -4.35 -1.61
CA GLY A 45 -9.92 -4.59 -1.57
C GLY A 45 -10.42 -5.51 -2.70
N ILE A 46 -9.98 -5.27 -3.94
CA ILE A 46 -10.33 -6.10 -5.11
C ILE A 46 -9.84 -7.54 -4.92
N VAL A 47 -8.59 -7.72 -4.50
CA VAL A 47 -8.03 -9.05 -4.27
C VAL A 47 -8.78 -9.78 -3.15
N ASN A 48 -9.07 -9.08 -2.05
CA ASN A 48 -9.84 -9.65 -0.95
C ASN A 48 -11.23 -10.10 -1.38
N SER A 49 -11.94 -9.31 -2.19
CA SER A 49 -13.25 -9.68 -2.73
C SER A 49 -13.15 -10.87 -3.68
N LEU A 50 -12.15 -10.90 -4.58
CA LEU A 50 -11.93 -12.05 -5.45
C LEU A 50 -11.73 -13.34 -4.63
N VAL A 51 -10.92 -13.30 -3.57
CA VAL A 51 -10.70 -14.50 -2.75
C VAL A 51 -11.95 -14.85 -1.94
N LYS A 52 -12.52 -13.88 -1.23
CA LYS A 52 -13.66 -14.10 -0.32
C LYS A 52 -14.93 -14.48 -1.06
N ASP A 53 -15.23 -13.81 -2.17
CA ASP A 53 -16.53 -13.89 -2.84
C ASP A 53 -16.51 -14.86 -4.03
N VAL A 54 -15.33 -15.19 -4.57
CA VAL A 54 -15.19 -16.15 -5.70
C VAL A 54 -14.48 -17.43 -5.26
N PHE A 55 -13.29 -17.34 -4.67
CA PHE A 55 -12.54 -18.54 -4.30
C PHE A 55 -13.16 -19.29 -3.12
N ASN A 56 -13.57 -18.62 -2.04
CA ASN A 56 -14.09 -19.32 -0.86
C ASN A 56 -15.37 -20.13 -1.16
N PRO A 57 -16.36 -19.65 -1.93
CA PRO A 57 -17.51 -20.47 -2.31
C PRO A 57 -17.11 -21.67 -3.18
N LEU A 58 -16.16 -21.50 -4.12
CA LEU A 58 -15.70 -22.59 -4.99
C LEU A 58 -14.92 -23.66 -4.20
N ILE A 59 -14.03 -23.24 -3.32
CA ILE A 59 -13.28 -24.14 -2.43
C ILE A 59 -14.25 -24.80 -1.44
N GLY A 60 -15.19 -24.04 -0.89
CA GLY A 60 -16.25 -24.55 -0.01
C GLY A 60 -17.09 -25.64 -0.68
N LEU A 61 -17.44 -25.48 -1.96
CA LEU A 61 -18.16 -26.51 -2.72
C LEU A 61 -17.31 -27.77 -2.95
N LEU A 62 -16.03 -27.61 -3.28
CA LEU A 62 -15.13 -28.74 -3.58
C LEU A 62 -14.71 -29.53 -2.34
N VAL A 63 -14.57 -28.84 -1.20
CA VAL A 63 -14.04 -29.41 0.05
C VAL A 63 -15.17 -29.77 1.03
N GLY A 64 -16.44 -29.53 0.66
CA GLY A 64 -17.61 -29.94 1.44
C GLY A 64 -17.96 -29.01 2.60
N GLY A 65 -17.64 -27.71 2.48
CA GLY A 65 -18.02 -26.70 3.47
C GLY A 65 -17.14 -26.70 4.71
N ILE A 66 -15.85 -27.01 4.58
CA ILE A 66 -14.91 -26.90 5.70
C ILE A 66 -14.73 -25.42 6.08
N ASP A 67 -15.58 -24.98 7.01
CA ASP A 67 -15.45 -23.72 7.71
C ASP A 67 -14.94 -24.00 9.13
N PHE A 68 -13.68 -23.66 9.37
CA PHE A 68 -13.06 -23.81 10.68
C PHE A 68 -13.55 -22.74 11.68
N SER A 69 -14.37 -21.77 11.28
CA SER A 69 -14.78 -20.64 12.14
C SER A 69 -15.42 -21.07 13.46
N ASN A 70 -16.10 -22.22 13.51
CA ASN A 70 -16.69 -22.75 14.75
C ASN A 70 -15.74 -23.58 15.62
N LEU A 71 -14.45 -23.66 15.25
CA LEU A 71 -13.43 -24.28 16.08
C LEU A 71 -12.95 -23.27 17.13
N PHE A 72 -13.57 -23.27 18.30
CA PHE A 72 -13.17 -22.41 19.41
C PHE A 72 -13.16 -23.17 20.73
N VAL A 73 -12.34 -22.68 21.66
CA VAL A 73 -12.27 -23.19 23.02
C VAL A 73 -12.78 -22.10 23.95
N THR A 74 -13.89 -22.33 24.63
CA THR A 74 -14.38 -21.41 25.66
C THR A 74 -13.50 -21.52 26.90
N LEU A 75 -12.87 -20.42 27.30
CA LEU A 75 -12.03 -20.33 28.49
C LEU A 75 -12.85 -19.98 29.74
N LYS A 76 -13.89 -19.14 29.58
CA LYS A 76 -14.74 -18.68 30.68
C LYS A 76 -16.11 -18.22 30.18
N GLY A 77 -17.19 -18.72 30.76
CA GLY A 77 -18.57 -18.38 30.39
C GLY A 77 -19.37 -19.59 29.91
N PRO A 78 -20.60 -19.38 29.41
CA PRO A 78 -21.46 -20.46 28.91
C PRO A 78 -20.86 -21.12 27.65
N HIS A 79 -20.94 -22.46 27.61
CA HIS A 79 -20.57 -23.24 26.43
C HIS A 79 -21.75 -23.27 25.47
N GLU A 80 -21.57 -22.68 24.29
CA GLU A 80 -22.58 -22.66 23.24
C GLU A 80 -22.11 -23.45 22.02
N ALA A 81 -23.06 -23.88 21.19
CA ALA A 81 -22.77 -24.67 20.00
C ALA A 81 -22.08 -23.88 18.87
N THR A 82 -22.10 -22.54 18.93
CA THR A 82 -21.49 -21.68 17.90
C THR A 82 -20.66 -20.57 18.52
N LEU A 83 -19.63 -20.15 17.79
CA LEU A 83 -18.71 -19.10 18.22
C LEU A 83 -19.44 -17.78 18.42
N GLU A 84 -20.38 -17.45 17.51
CA GLU A 84 -21.19 -16.25 17.62
C GLU A 84 -22.08 -16.25 18.86
N ALA A 85 -22.70 -17.38 19.22
CA ALA A 85 -23.55 -17.47 20.41
C ALA A 85 -22.70 -17.35 21.68
N ALA A 86 -21.54 -18.00 21.73
CA ALA A 86 -20.62 -17.90 22.86
C ALA A 86 -20.12 -16.46 23.05
N GLN A 87 -19.77 -15.76 21.97
CA GLN A 87 -19.34 -14.35 22.03
C GLN A 87 -20.47 -13.40 22.44
N LYS A 88 -21.68 -13.59 21.89
CA LYS A 88 -22.86 -12.78 22.26
C LYS A 88 -23.27 -13.00 23.72
N ALA A 89 -23.06 -14.21 24.25
CA ALA A 89 -23.28 -14.54 25.65
C ALA A 89 -22.17 -14.01 26.59
N GLY A 90 -21.16 -13.30 26.05
CA GLY A 90 -20.06 -12.74 26.82
C GLY A 90 -19.02 -13.77 27.26
N ALA A 91 -19.00 -14.95 26.65
CA ALA A 91 -18.00 -15.97 26.94
C ALA A 91 -16.64 -15.57 26.32
N VAL A 92 -15.58 -15.72 27.10
CA VAL A 92 -14.21 -15.54 26.65
C VAL A 92 -13.82 -16.80 25.88
N THR A 93 -13.66 -16.65 24.56
CA THR A 93 -13.41 -17.75 23.62
C THR A 93 -12.06 -17.59 22.95
N LEU A 94 -11.34 -18.71 22.81
CA LEU A 94 -10.11 -18.83 22.05
C LEU A 94 -10.46 -19.33 20.65
N ASN A 95 -10.42 -18.43 19.68
CA ASN A 95 -10.96 -18.65 18.34
C ASN A 95 -9.90 -19.21 17.38
N LEU A 96 -9.38 -20.41 17.66
CA LEU A 96 -8.36 -21.07 16.81
C LEU A 96 -8.82 -21.22 15.37
N GLY A 97 -10.11 -21.47 15.19
CA GLY A 97 -10.78 -21.61 13.91
C GLY A 97 -10.72 -20.37 13.04
N LEU A 98 -11.07 -19.21 13.61
CA LEU A 98 -10.98 -17.92 12.91
C LEU A 98 -9.52 -17.57 12.58
N PHE A 99 -8.59 -17.87 13.47
CA PHE A 99 -7.17 -17.64 13.21
C PHE A 99 -6.67 -18.51 12.04
N LEU A 100 -6.97 -19.81 12.04
CA LEU A 100 -6.58 -20.71 10.97
C LEU A 100 -7.22 -20.30 9.63
N ASN A 101 -8.50 -19.88 9.65
CA ASN A 101 -9.17 -19.34 8.48
C ASN A 101 -8.46 -18.08 7.95
N ALA A 102 -8.07 -17.14 8.83
CA ALA A 102 -7.30 -15.96 8.46
C ALA A 102 -5.93 -16.31 7.83
N VAL A 103 -5.25 -17.34 8.36
CA VAL A 103 -3.97 -17.82 7.79
C VAL A 103 -4.18 -18.43 6.40
N ILE A 104 -5.19 -19.28 6.22
CA ILE A 104 -5.54 -19.86 4.91
C ILE A 104 -5.90 -18.76 3.92
N GLN A 105 -6.75 -17.81 4.31
CA GLN A 105 -7.12 -16.66 3.50
C GLN A 105 -5.89 -15.84 3.09
N PHE A 106 -4.97 -15.57 4.01
CA PHE A 106 -3.73 -14.88 3.72
C PHE A 106 -2.88 -15.62 2.69
N LEU A 107 -2.75 -16.94 2.81
CA LEU A 107 -2.02 -17.76 1.83
C LEU A 107 -2.68 -17.75 0.45
N ILE A 108 -4.02 -17.81 0.38
CA ILE A 108 -4.74 -17.72 -0.90
C ILE A 108 -4.56 -16.35 -1.54
N VAL A 109 -4.70 -15.26 -0.76
CA VAL A 109 -4.47 -13.89 -1.24
C VAL A 109 -3.03 -13.70 -1.71
N ALA A 110 -2.04 -14.15 -0.95
CA ALA A 110 -0.63 -14.08 -1.32
C ALA A 110 -0.36 -14.85 -2.62
N MET A 111 -0.95 -16.03 -2.78
CA MET A 111 -0.88 -16.82 -4.00
C MET A 111 -1.55 -16.09 -5.17
N ALA A 112 -2.76 -15.55 -4.99
CA ALA A 112 -3.48 -14.80 -6.03
C ALA A 112 -2.68 -13.58 -6.51
N ILE A 113 -2.09 -12.80 -5.59
CA ILE A 113 -1.22 -11.67 -5.90
C ILE A 113 0.02 -12.15 -6.67
N PHE A 114 0.66 -13.23 -6.23
CA PHE A 114 1.82 -13.80 -6.91
C PHE A 114 1.51 -14.18 -8.37
N TRP A 115 0.38 -14.87 -8.60
CA TRP A 115 -0.04 -15.23 -9.95
C TRP A 115 -0.44 -14.03 -10.79
N MET A 116 -1.11 -13.03 -10.21
CA MET A 116 -1.46 -11.77 -10.88
C MET A 116 -0.21 -11.00 -11.31
N VAL A 117 0.75 -10.80 -10.39
CA VAL A 117 2.02 -10.14 -10.69
C VAL A 117 2.76 -10.93 -11.77
N LYS A 118 2.83 -12.26 -11.67
CA LYS A 118 3.46 -13.11 -12.68
C LYS A 118 2.78 -13.00 -14.05
N ALA A 119 1.45 -12.90 -14.10
CA ALA A 119 0.70 -12.69 -15.33
C ALA A 119 0.99 -11.32 -15.92
N LEU A 120 0.98 -10.27 -15.11
CA LEU A 120 1.35 -8.91 -15.52
C LEU A 120 2.81 -8.83 -15.99
N THR A 121 3.75 -9.48 -15.29
CA THR A 121 5.14 -9.58 -15.74
C THR A 121 5.23 -10.31 -17.07
N ARG A 122 4.50 -11.42 -17.27
CA ARG A 122 4.48 -12.11 -18.58
C ARG A 122 3.90 -11.25 -19.71
N LEU A 123 2.95 -10.36 -19.42
CA LEU A 123 2.36 -9.44 -20.40
C LEU A 123 3.29 -8.25 -20.67
N HIS A 124 3.88 -7.64 -19.63
CA HIS A 124 4.81 -6.51 -19.78
C HIS A 124 6.20 -6.90 -20.29
N VAL A 125 6.62 -8.17 -20.12
CA VAL A 125 7.86 -8.70 -20.74
C VAL A 125 7.76 -8.72 -22.27
N ARG A 126 6.58 -8.49 -22.86
CA ARG A 126 6.40 -8.38 -24.31
C ARG A 126 6.49 -6.96 -24.88
N GLU A 127 6.41 -5.90 -24.07
CA GLU A 127 6.52 -4.51 -24.55
C GLU A 127 7.66 -3.71 -23.89
N ASP A 128 8.09 -4.02 -22.66
CA ASP A 128 9.05 -3.20 -21.89
C ASP A 128 10.22 -4.01 -21.32
N ALA A 129 10.83 -4.89 -22.12
CA ALA A 129 12.18 -5.38 -21.82
C ALA A 129 13.27 -4.31 -22.08
N LYS A 130 12.97 -3.05 -21.83
CA LYS A 130 13.99 -2.04 -21.53
C LYS A 130 14.01 -1.95 -20.00
N PRO A 131 15.04 -2.50 -19.33
CA PRO A 131 15.21 -2.28 -17.90
C PRO A 131 14.97 -0.80 -17.63
N ALA A 132 14.12 -0.47 -16.65
CA ALA A 132 13.98 0.90 -16.18
C ALA A 132 15.40 1.45 -16.08
N ALA A 133 15.73 2.41 -16.97
CA ALA A 133 17.09 2.88 -17.09
C ALA A 133 17.53 3.27 -15.68
N PRO A 134 18.71 2.81 -15.21
CA PRO A 134 19.19 3.17 -13.88
C PRO A 134 18.98 4.68 -13.72
N VAL A 135 18.32 5.05 -12.61
CA VAL A 135 17.97 6.45 -12.33
C VAL A 135 19.20 7.27 -12.66
N PRO A 136 19.13 8.19 -13.65
CA PRO A 136 20.31 8.93 -14.05
C PRO A 136 20.88 9.57 -12.79
N PRO A 137 22.22 9.49 -12.58
CA PRO A 137 22.84 10.01 -11.39
C PRO A 137 22.35 11.44 -11.16
N THR A 138 21.91 11.71 -9.93
CA THR A 138 21.45 13.02 -9.55
C THR A 138 22.54 14.04 -9.88
N LYS A 139 22.16 15.30 -10.18
CA LYS A 139 23.16 16.35 -10.46
C LYS A 139 24.23 16.42 -9.38
N THR A 140 23.86 16.13 -8.13
CA THR A 140 24.78 16.02 -7.00
C THR A 140 25.78 14.88 -7.16
N GLU A 141 25.35 13.67 -7.55
CA GLU A 141 26.26 12.53 -7.79
C GLU A 141 27.22 12.78 -8.96
N VAL A 142 26.75 13.47 -10.01
CA VAL A 142 27.62 13.90 -11.12
C VAL A 142 28.67 14.89 -10.64
N LEU A 143 28.25 15.96 -9.94
CA LEU A 143 29.16 16.96 -9.38
C LEU A 143 30.17 16.36 -8.39
N LEU A 144 29.75 15.42 -7.55
CA LEU A 144 30.65 14.74 -6.62
C LEU A 144 31.68 13.87 -7.35
N THR A 145 31.30 13.28 -8.48
CA THR A 145 32.23 12.51 -9.33
C THR A 145 33.26 13.44 -9.97
N GLU A 146 32.83 14.58 -10.51
CA GLU A 146 33.71 15.61 -11.06
C GLU A 146 34.67 16.17 -10.01
N ILE A 147 34.17 16.51 -8.81
CA ILE A 147 35.00 16.99 -7.68
C ILE A 147 36.02 15.93 -7.25
N ARG A 148 35.62 14.66 -7.19
CA ARG A 148 36.54 13.55 -6.86
C ARG A 148 37.67 13.46 -7.88
N ASP A 149 37.34 13.56 -9.16
CA ASP A 149 38.30 13.40 -10.24
C ASP A 149 39.26 14.60 -10.31
N GLU A 150 38.76 15.83 -10.09
CA GLU A 150 39.59 17.03 -9.92
C GLU A 150 40.53 16.93 -8.70
N LEU A 151 40.03 16.46 -7.56
CA LEU A 151 40.84 16.29 -6.36
C LEU A 151 41.92 15.21 -6.54
N ALA A 152 41.59 14.11 -7.21
CA ALA A 152 42.55 13.06 -7.55
C ALA A 152 43.65 13.55 -8.50
N ALA A 153 43.30 14.41 -9.48
CA ALA A 153 44.26 15.05 -10.36
C ALA A 153 45.20 15.99 -9.59
N ARG A 154 44.65 16.86 -8.73
CA ARG A 154 45.44 17.78 -7.89
C ARG A 154 46.36 17.05 -6.92
N ASN A 155 45.91 15.96 -6.29
CA ASN A 155 46.75 15.16 -5.39
C ASN A 155 47.94 14.52 -6.13
N LYS A 156 47.76 14.08 -7.38
CA LYS A 156 48.87 13.54 -8.19
C LYS A 156 49.89 14.61 -8.58
N GLU A 157 49.41 15.81 -8.92
CA GLU A 157 50.27 16.93 -9.30
C GLU A 157 51.05 17.49 -8.09
N GLN A 158 50.45 17.51 -6.91
CA GLN A 158 51.14 17.85 -5.65
C GLN A 158 52.11 16.78 -5.16
N ALA A 159 51.94 15.53 -5.60
CA ALA A 159 52.85 14.42 -5.29
C ALA A 159 54.03 14.30 -6.26
N ALA A 160 54.09 15.11 -7.32
CA ALA A 160 55.24 15.18 -8.21
C ALA A 160 56.34 16.06 -7.55
N PRO A 161 57.57 15.55 -7.37
CA PRO A 161 58.65 16.34 -6.79
C PRO A 161 58.97 17.52 -7.72
N GLN A 162 58.87 18.74 -7.18
CA GLN A 162 59.39 19.94 -7.83
C GLN A 162 60.91 19.77 -7.98
N GLY A 163 61.34 19.41 -9.18
CA GLY A 163 62.75 19.37 -9.59
C GLY A 163 63.14 20.69 -10.24
#